data_AF-A0A9W9E2F1-F1
#
_entry.id   AF-A0A9W9E2F1-F1
#
_cell.length_a   1.000
_cell.length_b   1.000
_cell.length_c   1.000
_cell.angle_alpha   90.00
_cell.angle_beta   90.00
_cell.angle_gamma   90.00
#
_symmetry.space_group_name_H-M   'P 1'
#
loop_
_entity.id
_entity.type
_entity.pdbx_description
1 polymer ?
#
loop_
_entity_poly.entity_id
_entity_poly.type
_entity_poly.pdbx_seq_one_letter_code
_entity_poly.pdbx_strand_id
1 'polypeptide(L)'
;MPPKRKTGGPSTASKPRQSKLAKEHNVTAQEEGEIKEAFSLFAEPMDGEKNGVLPINDLKSTLIALGIPPSSPAELQEFIAILDPESDGYATYEPFFAICALKFHARDSSGSSDAHRAELAEAFQLFTNGADGPITLAHLRRVAAVLKEDVDEELLKDMILEANGGVGVARGVGMDEFDSVMRSAGVWR
;
A
#
# COMPACT_ATOMS: atom_id res chain seq x y z
N MET A 1 -18.27 0.27 -58.84
CA MET A 1 -17.15 -0.23 -58.02
C MET A 1 -17.22 0.42 -56.65
N PRO A 2 -17.04 -0.34 -55.54
CA PRO A 2 -17.34 0.12 -54.18
C PRO A 2 -16.17 0.91 -53.55
N PRO A 3 -16.44 1.86 -52.64
CA PRO A 3 -15.39 2.45 -51.81
C PRO A 3 -14.95 1.47 -50.70
N LYS A 4 -13.64 1.24 -50.60
CA LYS A 4 -12.96 0.36 -49.63
C LYS A 4 -13.23 0.82 -48.17
N ARG A 5 -13.75 -0.10 -47.35
CA ARG A 5 -13.83 -0.03 -45.88
C ARG A 5 -12.43 0.20 -45.29
N LYS A 6 -12.28 1.28 -44.49
CA LYS A 6 -11.15 1.45 -43.57
C LYS A 6 -11.33 0.44 -42.43
N THR A 7 -10.42 -0.51 -42.34
CA THR A 7 -10.32 -1.48 -41.26
C THR A 7 -10.00 -0.75 -39.95
N GLY A 8 -10.90 -0.84 -38.97
CA GLY A 8 -10.64 -0.42 -37.60
C GLY A 8 -9.53 -1.29 -37.01
N GLY A 9 -8.44 -0.65 -36.58
CA GLY A 9 -7.43 -1.27 -35.75
C GLY A 9 -8.02 -1.61 -34.37
N PRO A 10 -7.44 -2.59 -33.65
CA PRO A 10 -7.92 -2.98 -32.34
C PRO A 10 -7.85 -1.79 -31.38
N SER A 11 -8.98 -1.47 -30.75
CA SER A 11 -9.06 -0.51 -29.66
C SER A 11 -8.18 -1.00 -28.51
N THR A 12 -6.96 -0.48 -28.43
CA THR A 12 -6.13 -0.59 -27.24
C THR A 12 -6.88 0.13 -26.12
N ALA A 13 -7.36 -0.62 -25.13
CA ALA A 13 -7.95 -0.06 -23.92
C ALA A 13 -6.98 0.99 -23.35
N SER A 14 -7.35 2.26 -23.46
CA SER A 14 -6.57 3.37 -22.93
C SER A 14 -6.53 3.24 -21.42
N LYS A 15 -5.32 3.11 -20.85
CA LYS A 15 -5.11 3.22 -19.40
C LYS A 15 -5.89 4.45 -18.88
N PRO A 16 -6.67 4.33 -17.78
CA PRO A 16 -7.43 5.46 -17.25
C PRO A 16 -6.46 6.62 -16.98
N ARG A 17 -6.75 7.79 -17.57
CA ARG A 17 -5.90 8.98 -17.44
C ARG A 17 -6.22 9.66 -16.12
N GLN A 18 -5.22 9.76 -15.24
CA GLN A 18 -5.31 10.53 -14.00
C GLN A 18 -5.68 11.99 -14.28
N SER A 19 -6.58 12.56 -13.47
CA SER A 19 -6.88 13.98 -13.52
C SER A 19 -5.72 14.83 -13.01
N LYS A 20 -5.83 16.15 -13.19
CA LYS A 20 -4.87 17.11 -12.64
C LYS A 20 -4.82 17.02 -11.10
N LEU A 21 -5.98 16.91 -10.46
CA LEU A 21 -6.10 16.83 -9.00
C LEU A 21 -5.43 15.56 -8.46
N ALA A 22 -5.64 14.42 -9.11
CA ALA A 22 -4.97 13.18 -8.73
C ALA A 22 -3.44 13.28 -8.83
N LYS A 23 -2.92 13.96 -9.87
CA LYS A 23 -1.48 14.18 -10.00
C LYS A 23 -0.93 15.11 -8.91
N GLU A 24 -1.65 16.17 -8.56
CA GLU A 24 -1.24 17.11 -7.52
C GLU A 24 -1.13 16.45 -6.14
N HIS A 25 -1.99 15.46 -5.87
CA HIS A 25 -1.98 14.69 -4.62
C HIS A 25 -1.25 13.34 -4.71
N ASN A 26 -0.55 13.05 -5.81
CA ASN A 26 0.15 11.77 -6.06
C ASN A 26 -0.75 10.52 -5.92
N VAL A 27 -2.02 10.63 -6.34
CA VAL A 27 -3.01 9.56 -6.29
C VAL A 27 -3.01 8.79 -7.62
N THR A 28 -3.04 7.46 -7.57
CA THR A 28 -3.11 6.62 -8.77
C THR A 28 -4.45 6.78 -9.51
N ALA A 29 -4.49 6.43 -10.79
CA ALA A 29 -5.75 6.48 -11.57
C ALA A 29 -6.86 5.59 -10.98
N GLN A 30 -6.45 4.49 -10.32
CA GLN A 30 -7.37 3.56 -9.69
C GLN A 30 -7.93 4.15 -8.40
N GLU A 31 -7.07 4.61 -7.50
CA GLU A 31 -7.49 5.27 -6.24
C GLU A 31 -8.36 6.50 -6.51
N GLU A 32 -8.04 7.29 -7.54
CA GLU A 32 -8.91 8.39 -7.98
C GLU A 32 -10.30 7.90 -8.35
N GLY A 33 -10.39 6.77 -9.07
CA GLY A 33 -11.65 6.13 -9.42
C GLY A 33 -12.43 5.70 -8.20
N GLU A 34 -11.77 5.07 -7.23
CA GLU A 34 -12.36 4.62 -5.96
C GLU A 34 -12.90 5.80 -5.14
N ILE A 35 -12.13 6.89 -5.00
CA ILE A 35 -12.56 8.11 -4.30
C ILE A 35 -13.80 8.69 -4.97
N LYS A 36 -13.79 8.77 -6.31
CA LYS A 36 -14.90 9.33 -7.08
C LYS A 36 -16.16 8.49 -6.94
N GLU A 37 -16.03 7.17 -7.02
CA GLU A 37 -17.15 6.24 -6.87
C GLU A 37 -17.75 6.35 -5.47
N ALA A 38 -16.93 6.28 -4.43
CA ALA A 38 -17.39 6.41 -3.05
C ALA A 38 -18.09 7.75 -2.80
N PHE A 39 -17.52 8.87 -3.27
CA PHE A 39 -18.16 10.19 -3.15
C PHE A 39 -19.52 10.22 -3.86
N SER A 40 -19.59 9.69 -5.08
CA SER A 40 -20.82 9.71 -5.90
C SER A 40 -21.96 8.86 -5.32
N LEU A 41 -21.66 7.89 -4.44
CA LEU A 41 -22.69 7.09 -3.76
C LEU A 41 -23.50 7.88 -2.73
N PHE A 42 -22.92 8.93 -2.16
CA PHE A 42 -23.50 9.72 -1.07
C PHE A 42 -23.68 11.20 -1.43
N ALA A 43 -23.10 11.66 -2.54
CA ALA A 43 -23.19 13.05 -2.95
C ALA A 43 -24.59 13.44 -3.43
N GLU A 44 -25.01 14.65 -3.10
CA GLU A 44 -26.21 15.29 -3.58
C GLU A 44 -25.88 16.34 -4.65
N PRO A 45 -26.71 16.51 -5.69
CA PRO A 45 -26.51 17.55 -6.69
C PRO A 45 -26.55 18.96 -6.07
N MET A 46 -25.64 19.84 -6.47
CA MET A 46 -25.64 21.25 -6.10
C MET A 46 -25.21 22.11 -7.29
N ASP A 47 -25.91 23.23 -7.49
CA ASP A 47 -25.59 24.16 -8.58
C ASP A 47 -24.18 24.73 -8.40
N GLY A 48 -23.38 24.67 -9.48
CA GLY A 48 -21.98 25.08 -9.46
C GLY A 48 -21.00 23.95 -9.10
N GLU A 49 -21.47 22.84 -8.53
CA GLU A 49 -20.63 21.72 -8.11
C GLU A 49 -20.75 20.53 -9.07
N LYS A 50 -19.76 20.37 -9.96
CA LYS A 50 -19.79 19.37 -11.03
C LYS A 50 -19.95 17.91 -10.55
N ASN A 51 -19.51 17.63 -9.33
CA ASN A 51 -19.54 16.30 -8.72
C ASN A 51 -20.63 16.18 -7.66
N GLY A 52 -21.42 17.23 -7.44
CA GLY A 52 -22.27 17.37 -6.25
C GLY A 52 -21.45 17.67 -4.99
N VAL A 53 -22.15 17.68 -3.86
CA VAL A 53 -21.59 17.87 -2.52
C VAL A 53 -21.94 16.68 -1.64
N LEU A 54 -21.05 16.36 -0.70
CA LEU A 54 -21.26 15.28 0.25
C LEU A 54 -21.91 15.84 1.52
N PRO A 55 -23.12 15.40 1.93
CA PRO A 55 -23.68 15.77 3.22
C PRO A 55 -22.72 15.39 4.35
N ILE A 56 -22.48 16.32 5.29
CA ILE A 56 -21.45 16.12 6.32
C ILE A 56 -21.75 14.92 7.24
N ASN A 57 -23.04 14.61 7.41
CA ASN A 57 -23.51 13.45 8.16
C ASN A 57 -23.14 12.10 7.50
N ASP A 58 -22.97 12.09 6.19
CA ASP A 58 -22.61 10.89 5.41
C ASP A 58 -21.10 10.68 5.30
N LEU A 59 -20.28 11.66 5.70
CA LEU A 59 -18.82 11.58 5.62
C LEU A 59 -18.26 10.28 6.21
N LYS A 60 -18.74 9.87 7.39
CA LYS A 60 -18.28 8.64 8.03
C LYS A 60 -18.60 7.41 7.17
N SER A 61 -19.81 7.34 6.64
CA SER A 61 -20.27 6.24 5.79
C SER A 61 -19.47 6.18 4.50
N THR A 62 -19.17 7.33 3.89
CA THR A 62 -18.34 7.44 2.68
C THR A 62 -16.91 6.98 2.91
N LEU A 63 -16.28 7.42 4.02
CA LEU A 63 -14.92 6.99 4.39
C LEU A 63 -14.84 5.48 4.66
N ILE A 64 -15.89 4.89 5.24
CA ILE A 64 -16.01 3.44 5.43
C ILE A 64 -16.15 2.73 4.08
N ALA A 65 -17.01 3.23 3.18
CA ALA A 65 -17.21 2.65 1.85
C ALA A 65 -15.92 2.66 1.00
N LEU A 66 -15.08 3.67 1.18
CA LEU A 66 -13.76 3.80 0.54
C LEU A 66 -12.66 2.95 1.22
N GLY A 67 -13.00 2.21 2.29
CA GLY A 67 -12.04 1.39 3.04
C GLY A 67 -11.02 2.20 3.85
N ILE A 68 -11.31 3.48 4.14
CA ILE A 68 -10.49 4.38 4.96
C ILE A 68 -11.25 4.90 6.20
N PRO A 69 -11.83 4.00 7.03
CA PRO A 69 -12.63 4.42 8.17
C PRO A 69 -11.83 5.38 9.08
N PRO A 70 -12.49 6.36 9.71
CA PRO A 70 -11.84 7.16 10.75
C PRO A 70 -11.29 6.27 11.86
N SER A 71 -10.05 6.52 12.28
CA SER A 71 -9.35 5.76 13.31
C SER A 71 -9.94 6.00 14.70
N SER A 72 -10.56 7.15 14.91
CA SER A 72 -11.23 7.52 16.15
C SER A 72 -12.36 8.53 15.90
N PRO A 73 -13.28 8.72 16.88
CA PRO A 73 -14.25 9.81 16.81
C PRO A 73 -13.61 11.20 16.71
N ALA A 74 -12.44 11.40 17.33
CA ALA A 74 -11.73 12.66 17.27
C ALA A 74 -11.21 12.96 15.85
N GLU A 75 -10.63 11.97 15.17
CA GLU A 75 -10.19 12.12 13.77
C GLU A 75 -11.36 12.48 12.84
N LEU A 76 -12.53 11.85 13.05
CA LEU A 76 -13.72 12.21 12.29
C LEU A 76 -14.15 13.67 12.52
N GLN A 77 -14.08 14.16 13.76
CA GLN A 77 -14.40 15.55 14.07
C GLN A 77 -13.40 16.52 13.43
N GLU A 78 -12.12 16.16 13.37
CA GLU A 78 -11.11 16.95 12.66
C GLU A 78 -11.42 17.02 11.16
N PHE A 79 -11.77 15.90 10.53
CA PHE A 79 -12.18 15.91 9.12
C PHE A 79 -13.43 16.75 8.88
N ILE A 80 -14.42 16.69 9.77
CA ILE A 80 -15.61 17.53 9.68
C ILE A 80 -15.22 19.02 9.75
N ALA A 81 -14.40 19.41 10.72
CA ALA A 81 -13.96 20.80 10.88
C ALA A 81 -13.15 21.31 9.67
N ILE A 82 -12.40 20.44 9.00
CA ILE A 82 -11.64 20.78 7.78
C ILE A 82 -12.56 20.91 6.57
N LEU A 83 -13.53 20.00 6.43
CA LEU A 83 -14.40 19.93 5.25
C LEU A 83 -15.57 20.90 5.29
N ASP A 84 -16.03 21.25 6.49
CA ASP A 84 -17.17 22.12 6.73
C ASP A 84 -16.85 23.17 7.82
N PRO A 85 -15.88 24.08 7.55
CA PRO A 85 -15.46 25.08 8.53
C PRO A 85 -16.54 26.13 8.83
N GLU A 86 -17.44 26.39 7.89
CA GLU A 86 -18.53 27.36 8.03
C GLU A 86 -19.84 26.73 8.55
N SER A 87 -19.88 25.40 8.75
CA SER A 87 -21.08 24.66 9.16
C SER A 87 -22.24 24.77 8.17
N ASP A 88 -21.92 24.76 6.88
CA ASP A 88 -22.85 24.72 5.75
C ASP A 88 -23.54 23.35 5.64
N GLY A 89 -22.98 22.32 6.29
CA GLY A 89 -23.55 20.97 6.37
C GLY A 89 -23.13 20.04 5.24
N TYR A 90 -22.17 20.45 4.40
CA TYR A 90 -21.68 19.64 3.28
C TYR A 90 -20.19 19.84 3.02
N ALA A 91 -19.59 18.87 2.33
CA ALA A 91 -18.21 18.90 1.87
C ALA A 91 -18.17 18.92 0.32
N THR A 92 -17.33 19.77 -0.25
CA THR A 92 -17.08 19.75 -1.70
C THR A 92 -16.06 18.67 -2.06
N TYR A 93 -16.04 18.28 -3.34
CA TYR A 93 -15.25 17.14 -3.81
C TYR A 93 -13.74 17.30 -3.60
N GLU A 94 -13.20 18.49 -3.86
CA GLU A 94 -11.74 18.72 -3.84
C GLU A 94 -11.13 18.63 -2.43
N PRO A 95 -11.70 19.28 -1.39
CA PRO A 95 -11.29 19.07 0.00
C PRO A 95 -11.44 17.60 0.46
N PHE A 96 -12.55 16.95 0.11
CA PHE A 96 -12.74 15.53 0.41
C PHE A 96 -11.67 14.64 -0.23
N PHE A 97 -11.35 14.90 -1.50
CA PHE A 97 -10.31 14.20 -2.24
C PHE A 97 -8.95 14.35 -1.57
N ALA A 98 -8.60 15.55 -1.10
CA ALA A 98 -7.35 15.81 -0.40
C ALA A 98 -7.23 15.00 0.90
N ILE A 99 -8.30 14.90 1.70
CA ILE A 99 -8.34 14.04 2.90
C ILE A 99 -8.15 12.57 2.52
N CYS A 100 -8.86 12.10 1.49
CA CYS A 100 -8.75 10.71 1.05
C CYS A 100 -7.33 10.37 0.58
N ALA A 101 -6.70 11.27 -0.18
CA ALA A 101 -5.32 11.11 -0.62
C ALA A 101 -4.36 11.00 0.57
N LEU A 102 -4.51 11.86 1.59
CA LEU A 102 -3.70 11.78 2.81
C LEU A 102 -3.89 10.44 3.53
N LYS A 103 -5.13 9.92 3.62
CA LYS A 103 -5.39 8.62 4.24
C LYS A 103 -4.83 7.45 3.43
N PHE A 104 -4.85 7.51 2.10
CA PHE A 104 -4.20 6.50 1.27
C PHE A 104 -2.69 6.49 1.45
N HIS A 105 -2.03 7.66 1.46
CA HIS A 105 -0.60 7.76 1.74
C HIS A 105 -0.25 7.25 3.15
N ALA A 106 -1.08 7.58 4.14
CA ALA A 106 -0.90 7.09 5.51
C ALA A 106 -1.10 5.57 5.60
N ARG A 107 -2.04 4.99 4.86
CA ARG A 107 -2.25 3.53 4.77
C ARG A 107 -1.12 2.82 4.04
N ASP A 108 -0.57 3.40 2.99
CA ASP A 108 0.59 2.82 2.31
C ASP A 108 1.81 2.87 3.26
N SER A 109 1.96 3.98 3.99
CA SER A 109 3.07 4.16 4.94
C SER A 109 2.95 3.30 6.21
N SER A 110 1.73 3.06 6.73
CA SER A 110 1.49 2.30 7.97
C SER A 110 1.06 0.85 7.73
N GLY A 111 0.23 0.61 6.72
CA GLY A 111 -0.31 -0.71 6.37
C GLY A 111 0.67 -1.58 5.59
N SER A 112 1.59 -1.00 4.81
CA SER A 112 2.74 -1.74 4.30
C SER A 112 3.76 -1.94 5.40
N SER A 113 4.22 -0.87 6.07
CA SER A 113 5.37 -0.95 6.98
C SER A 113 5.13 -1.75 8.26
N ASP A 114 4.00 -1.58 8.97
CA ASP A 114 3.81 -2.25 10.27
C ASP A 114 3.41 -3.73 10.12
N ALA A 115 2.56 -4.05 9.14
CA ALA A 115 2.25 -5.44 8.81
C ALA A 115 3.49 -6.15 8.27
N HIS A 116 4.22 -5.52 7.34
CA HIS A 116 5.49 -6.04 6.83
C HIS A 116 6.51 -6.22 7.94
N ARG A 117 6.63 -5.27 8.87
CA ARG A 117 7.53 -5.41 10.02
C ARG A 117 7.12 -6.55 10.95
N ALA A 118 5.83 -6.77 11.16
CA ALA A 118 5.34 -7.88 11.97
C ALA A 118 5.64 -9.23 11.29
N GLU A 119 5.33 -9.36 9.99
CA GLU A 119 5.64 -10.55 9.18
C GLU A 119 7.15 -10.82 9.11
N LEU A 120 7.95 -9.76 8.90
CA LEU A 120 9.41 -9.81 8.91
C LEU A 120 9.94 -10.30 10.27
N ALA A 121 9.41 -9.75 11.38
CA ALA A 121 9.84 -10.14 12.72
C ALA A 121 9.47 -11.61 13.04
N GLU A 122 8.26 -12.04 12.69
CA GLU A 122 7.82 -13.43 12.86
C GLU A 122 8.67 -14.40 12.02
N ALA A 123 8.88 -14.08 10.74
CA ALA A 123 9.73 -14.88 9.85
C ALA A 123 11.17 -14.94 10.36
N PHE A 124 11.74 -13.82 10.80
CA PHE A 124 13.08 -13.76 11.36
C PHE A 124 13.20 -14.63 12.62
N GLN A 125 12.21 -14.60 13.51
CA GLN A 125 12.18 -15.48 14.68
C GLN A 125 12.09 -16.97 14.32
N LEU A 126 11.37 -17.34 13.27
CA LEU A 126 11.33 -18.74 12.80
C LEU A 126 12.72 -19.23 12.35
N PHE A 127 13.47 -18.37 11.64
CA PHE A 127 14.84 -18.65 11.25
C PHE A 127 15.76 -18.75 12.47
N THR A 128 15.69 -17.81 13.42
CA THR A 128 16.57 -17.82 14.62
C THR A 128 16.12 -18.78 15.72
N ASN A 129 14.99 -19.48 15.55
CA ASN A 129 14.36 -20.27 16.61
C ASN A 129 14.03 -19.48 17.88
N GLY A 130 13.66 -18.22 17.73
CA GLY A 130 13.39 -17.32 18.86
C GLY A 130 14.65 -16.91 19.65
N ALA A 131 15.85 -17.20 19.15
CA ALA A 131 17.08 -16.65 19.71
C ALA A 131 17.25 -15.19 19.28
N ASP A 132 17.72 -14.35 20.21
CA ASP A 132 18.08 -12.98 19.93
C ASP A 132 19.35 -12.91 19.05
N GLY A 133 19.42 -11.90 18.18
CA GLY A 133 20.59 -11.65 17.33
C GLY A 133 20.42 -12.15 15.88
N PRO A 134 21.51 -12.16 15.10
CA PRO A 134 21.45 -12.37 13.65
C PRO A 134 21.15 -13.83 13.27
N ILE A 135 20.73 -14.04 12.02
CA ILE A 135 20.66 -15.39 11.44
C ILE A 135 22.10 -15.89 11.25
N THR A 136 22.41 -17.03 11.86
CA THR A 136 23.73 -17.64 11.84
C THR A 136 23.76 -18.85 10.92
N LEU A 137 24.97 -19.33 10.63
CA LEU A 137 25.17 -20.56 9.86
C LEU A 137 24.50 -21.79 10.54
N ALA A 138 24.46 -21.82 11.88
CA ALA A 138 23.76 -22.87 12.61
C ALA A 138 22.24 -22.82 12.38
N HIS A 139 21.67 -21.62 12.28
CA HIS A 139 20.26 -21.43 11.94
C HIS A 139 19.94 -21.95 10.54
N LEU A 140 20.76 -21.59 9.53
CA LEU A 140 20.53 -22.07 8.16
C LEU A 140 20.69 -23.58 8.02
N ARG A 141 21.69 -24.20 8.66
CA ARG A 141 21.84 -25.67 8.70
C ARG A 141 20.59 -26.35 9.26
N ARG A 142 20.02 -25.78 10.32
CA ARG A 142 18.79 -26.30 10.93
C ARG A 142 17.62 -26.20 9.98
N VAL A 143 17.45 -25.05 9.33
CA VAL A 143 16.36 -24.83 8.36
C VAL A 143 16.47 -25.81 7.19
N ALA A 144 17.66 -25.98 6.60
CA ALA A 144 17.90 -26.96 5.54
C ALA A 144 17.54 -28.39 5.98
N ALA A 145 17.92 -28.79 7.19
CA ALA A 145 17.56 -30.11 7.74
C ALA A 145 16.05 -30.29 7.94
N VAL A 146 15.34 -29.25 8.39
CA VAL A 146 13.87 -29.27 8.54
C VAL A 146 13.18 -29.39 7.18
N LEU A 147 13.71 -28.70 6.16
CA LEU A 147 13.20 -28.74 4.79
C LEU A 147 13.65 -30.01 4.03
N LYS A 148 14.53 -30.82 4.63
CA LYS A 148 15.16 -32.00 4.02
C LYS A 148 15.91 -31.68 2.73
N GLU A 149 16.48 -30.48 2.66
CA GLU A 149 17.36 -30.09 1.57
C GLU A 149 18.81 -30.45 1.92
N ASP A 150 19.50 -31.08 0.98
CA ASP A 150 20.92 -31.40 1.10
C ASP A 150 21.73 -30.20 0.60
N VAL A 151 22.17 -29.37 1.55
CA VAL A 151 22.92 -28.14 1.29
C VAL A 151 24.26 -28.26 2.00
N ASP A 152 25.34 -28.09 1.26
CA ASP A 152 26.69 -28.17 1.78
C ASP A 152 27.07 -26.92 2.58
N GLU A 153 28.07 -27.07 3.45
CA GLU A 153 28.46 -26.00 4.35
C GLU A 153 29.04 -24.78 3.61
N GLU A 154 29.69 -24.97 2.46
CA GLU A 154 30.24 -23.86 1.67
C GLU A 154 29.13 -23.00 1.09
N LEU A 155 28.09 -23.63 0.51
CA LEU A 155 26.92 -22.89 0.02
C LEU A 155 26.19 -22.13 1.14
N LEU A 156 26.06 -22.71 2.34
CA LEU A 156 25.46 -22.00 3.47
C LEU A 156 26.29 -20.78 3.93
N LYS A 157 27.62 -20.82 3.77
CA LYS A 157 28.48 -19.66 4.04
C LYS A 157 28.27 -18.59 2.98
N ASP A 158 28.20 -18.98 1.72
CA ASP A 158 27.97 -18.08 0.60
C ASP A 158 26.61 -17.38 0.71
N MET A 159 25.56 -18.08 1.14
CA MET A 159 24.25 -17.48 1.42
C MET A 159 24.32 -16.35 2.47
N ILE A 160 25.13 -16.52 3.53
CA ILE A 160 25.30 -15.48 4.55
C ILE A 160 26.08 -14.30 4.00
N LEU A 161 27.15 -14.57 3.24
CA LEU A 161 27.99 -13.53 2.66
C LEU A 161 27.23 -12.71 1.61
N GLU A 162 26.43 -13.36 0.76
CA GLU A 162 25.60 -12.68 -0.22
C GLU A 162 24.57 -11.77 0.47
N ALA A 163 23.91 -12.27 1.52
CA ALA A 163 22.92 -11.52 2.27
C ALA A 163 23.49 -10.33 3.04
N ASN A 164 24.70 -10.47 3.61
CA ASN A 164 25.32 -9.43 4.46
C ASN A 164 26.38 -8.58 3.77
N GLY A 165 26.44 -8.62 2.43
CA GLY A 165 27.37 -7.83 1.64
C GLY A 165 28.85 -8.21 1.85
N GLY A 166 29.12 -9.46 2.23
CA GLY A 166 30.46 -10.00 2.37
C GLY A 166 31.19 -9.58 3.66
N VAL A 167 30.48 -9.01 4.65
CA VAL A 167 31.07 -8.53 5.90
C VAL A 167 31.68 -9.68 6.72
N GLY A 168 31.15 -10.89 6.54
CA GLY A 168 31.73 -12.11 7.10
C GLY A 168 30.69 -13.01 7.74
N VAL A 169 30.95 -14.32 7.71
CA VAL A 169 30.03 -15.35 8.20
C VAL A 169 29.74 -15.22 9.71
N ALA A 170 30.75 -14.82 10.49
CA ALA A 170 30.62 -14.71 11.96
C ALA A 170 29.62 -13.62 12.39
N ARG A 171 29.40 -12.60 11.55
CA ARG A 171 28.46 -11.52 11.83
C ARG A 171 27.01 -11.92 11.55
N GLY A 172 26.79 -12.94 10.72
CA GLY A 172 25.47 -13.41 10.32
C GLY A 172 24.69 -12.38 9.50
N VAL A 173 23.39 -12.61 9.38
CA VAL A 173 22.45 -11.75 8.63
C VAL A 173 21.55 -11.01 9.61
N GLY A 174 21.57 -9.68 9.56
CA GLY A 174 20.70 -8.81 10.35
C GLY A 174 19.28 -8.74 9.79
N MET A 175 18.38 -8.09 10.53
CA MET A 175 16.96 -8.02 10.13
C MET A 175 16.74 -7.24 8.83
N ASP A 176 17.44 -6.11 8.64
CA ASP A 176 17.34 -5.30 7.41
C ASP A 176 17.90 -6.04 6.18
N GLU A 177 18.92 -6.86 6.38
CA GLU A 177 19.55 -7.68 5.33
C GLU A 177 18.64 -8.84 4.95
N PHE A 178 18.04 -9.49 5.95
CA PHE A 178 17.02 -10.50 5.73
C PHE A 178 15.81 -9.93 4.99
N ASP A 179 15.36 -8.73 5.35
CA ASP A 179 14.28 -8.05 4.61
C ASP A 179 14.64 -7.84 3.14
N SER A 180 15.85 -7.32 2.89
CA SER A 180 16.34 -7.06 1.54
C SER A 180 16.40 -8.34 0.69
N VAL A 181 16.88 -9.45 1.27
CA VAL A 181 16.93 -10.76 0.60
C VAL A 181 15.54 -11.26 0.25
N MET A 182 14.60 -11.19 1.19
CA MET A 182 13.25 -11.72 0.99
C MET A 182 12.41 -10.85 0.04
N ARG A 183 12.66 -9.53 -0.01
CA ARG A 183 12.15 -8.63 -1.07
C ARG A 183 12.69 -9.01 -2.43
N SER A 184 14.00 -9.27 -2.53
CA SER A 184 14.65 -9.69 -3.78
C SER A 184 14.12 -11.04 -4.27
N ALA A 185 13.83 -11.96 -3.34
CA ALA A 185 13.20 -13.25 -3.61
C ALA A 185 11.70 -13.15 -3.94
N GLY A 186 11.09 -11.97 -3.83
CA GLY A 186 9.68 -11.73 -4.14
C GLY A 186 8.70 -12.29 -3.11
N VAL A 187 9.16 -12.56 -1.88
CA VAL A 187 8.31 -13.08 -0.79
C VAL A 187 7.30 -12.02 -0.34
N TRP A 188 7.72 -10.77 -0.30
CA TRP A 188 6.88 -9.62 0.04
C TRP A 188 7.12 -8.49 -0.96
N ARG A 189 6.06 -7.74 -1.28
CA ARG A 189 6.04 -6.66 -2.28
C ARG A 189 5.93 -5.30 -1.62
#